data_AF-F0XG51-F1
#
_entry.id   AF-F0XG51-F1
#
_cell.length_a   1.000
_cell.length_b   1.000
_cell.length_c   1.000
_cell.angle_alpha   90.00
_cell.angle_beta   90.00
_cell.angle_gamma   90.00
#
_symmetry.space_group_name_H-M   'P 1'
#
loop_
_entity.id
_entity.type
_entity.pdbx_description
1 polymer ?
#
loop_
_entity_poly.entity_id
_entity_poly.type
_entity_poly.pdbx_seq_one_letter_code
_entity_poly.pdbx_strand_id
1 'polypeptide(L)'
;MDSARGVFMRGCRFCTADELVWMEYARAEMKWLVQLKDQRETTALPSAAEAVTGGGQKYRGEVVGDGNIMFSDDADEDDRNEEDGDDFGQLLSLPKPLRNMDKNKIHGFDQEAVQRLDKSPSVDGAIPLAIFDIAAKQSFFSAEAAEAFFDMFASFRDVSVVDQIVEHVLSTTIDMFPNASSTWSCQVKRPLLNLSPDDSTFPKALRMSLTKMHQGVVKTTEKMQFVAKCMAWIDNILTLSLDSGIRIVLEDSRRKLEKA
;
A
#
# COMPACT_ATOMS: atom_id res chain seq x y z
N MET A 1 -1.33 10.60 12.94
CA MET A 1 -1.62 9.32 12.25
C MET A 1 -2.64 8.48 12.97
N ASP A 2 -2.60 8.41 14.29
CA ASP A 2 -3.45 7.48 15.06
C ASP A 2 -4.96 7.69 14.84
N SER A 3 -5.43 8.94 14.79
CA SER A 3 -6.83 9.23 14.46
C SER A 3 -7.22 8.77 13.05
N ALA A 4 -6.33 8.94 12.06
CA ALA A 4 -6.56 8.49 10.69
C ALA A 4 -6.62 6.95 10.60
N ARG A 5 -5.73 6.24 11.29
CA ARG A 5 -5.77 4.77 11.40
C ARG A 5 -7.09 4.27 11.96
N GLY A 6 -7.62 4.94 12.99
CA GLY A 6 -8.94 4.61 13.56
C GLY A 6 -10.07 4.69 12.53
N VAL A 7 -10.09 5.75 11.72
CA VAL A 7 -11.08 5.93 10.64
C VAL A 7 -10.93 4.87 9.55
N PHE A 8 -9.69 4.62 9.09
CA PHE A 8 -9.44 3.61 8.05
C PHE A 8 -9.76 2.20 8.51
N MET A 9 -9.34 1.79 9.71
CA MET A 9 -9.66 0.47 10.26
C MET A 9 -11.17 0.24 10.37
N ARG A 10 -11.93 1.28 10.74
CA ARG A 10 -13.39 1.23 10.74
C ARG A 10 -13.95 1.17 9.32
N GLY A 11 -13.42 1.95 8.39
CA GLY A 11 -13.79 1.93 6.97
C GLY A 11 -13.59 0.54 6.34
N CYS A 12 -12.45 -0.10 6.59
CA CYS A 12 -12.15 -1.47 6.13
C CYS A 12 -13.13 -2.52 6.67
N ARG A 13 -13.75 -2.31 7.84
CA ARG A 13 -14.80 -3.21 8.36
C ARG A 13 -16.11 -3.12 7.59
N PHE A 14 -16.40 -1.97 6.97
CA PHE A 14 -17.61 -1.77 6.15
C PHE A 14 -17.35 -2.07 4.68
N CYS A 15 -16.19 -1.69 4.16
CA CYS A 15 -15.85 -1.78 2.75
C CYS A 15 -15.09 -3.10 2.51
N THR A 16 -15.83 -4.21 2.46
CA THR A 16 -15.29 -5.55 2.19
C THR A 16 -15.62 -6.07 0.79
N ALA A 17 -16.33 -5.27 -0.01
CA ALA A 17 -16.70 -5.58 -1.38
C ALA A 17 -15.81 -4.91 -2.43
N ASP A 18 -15.02 -3.91 -2.03
CA ASP A 18 -14.20 -3.07 -2.91
C ASP A 18 -12.83 -2.83 -2.27
N GLU A 19 -11.78 -2.89 -3.07
CA GLU A 19 -10.38 -2.68 -2.70
C GLU A 19 -10.02 -1.22 -2.38
N LEU A 20 -10.81 -0.22 -2.83
CA LEU A 20 -10.43 1.20 -2.79
C LEU A 20 -10.02 1.70 -1.40
N VAL A 21 -10.83 1.42 -0.37
CA VAL A 21 -10.54 1.89 1.00
C VAL A 21 -9.27 1.24 1.55
N TRP A 22 -9.03 -0.02 1.18
CA TRP A 22 -7.84 -0.76 1.61
C TRP A 22 -6.58 -0.23 0.92
N MET A 23 -6.66 0.07 -0.37
CA MET A 23 -5.56 0.70 -1.11
C MET A 23 -5.25 2.09 -0.60
N GLU A 24 -6.26 2.92 -0.32
CA GLU A 24 -6.05 4.26 0.20
C GLU A 24 -5.51 4.25 1.63
N TYR A 25 -5.90 3.26 2.45
CA TYR A 25 -5.28 3.07 3.75
C TYR A 25 -3.80 2.71 3.62
N ALA A 26 -3.46 1.73 2.78
CA ALA A 26 -2.07 1.36 2.54
C ALA A 26 -1.25 2.55 1.94
N ARG A 27 -1.85 3.33 1.05
CA ARG A 27 -1.26 4.55 0.49
C ARG A 27 -0.99 5.61 1.57
N ALA A 28 -1.93 5.81 2.50
CA ALA A 28 -1.76 6.76 3.60
C ALA A 28 -0.60 6.36 4.52
N GLU A 29 -0.46 5.07 4.81
CA GLU A 29 0.68 4.55 5.59
C GLU A 29 2.01 4.70 4.83
N MET A 30 2.04 4.42 3.52
CA MET A 30 3.23 4.65 2.68
C MET A 30 3.64 6.13 2.64
N LYS A 31 2.68 7.05 2.52
CA LYS A 31 2.94 8.50 2.59
C LYS A 31 3.51 8.90 3.95
N TRP A 32 3.02 8.30 5.03
CA TRP A 32 3.55 8.58 6.36
C TRP A 32 4.97 8.05 6.55
N LEU A 33 5.33 6.91 5.95
CA LEU A 33 6.72 6.43 5.91
C LEU A 33 7.65 7.42 5.21
N VAL A 34 7.22 8.02 4.11
CA VAL A 34 7.96 9.10 3.44
C VAL A 34 8.19 10.27 4.40
N GLN A 35 7.13 10.77 5.05
CA GLN A 35 7.22 11.88 5.99
C GLN A 35 8.16 11.59 7.18
N LEU A 36 8.11 10.37 7.72
CA LEU A 36 9.00 9.94 8.80
C LEU A 36 10.47 9.94 8.39
N LYS A 37 10.76 9.52 7.15
CA LYS A 37 12.12 9.57 6.59
C LYS A 37 12.60 11.01 6.50
N ASP A 38 11.81 11.90 5.90
CA ASP A 38 12.15 13.31 5.74
C ASP A 38 12.39 14.01 7.09
N GLN A 39 11.58 13.68 8.11
CA GLN A 39 11.76 14.20 9.48
C GLN A 39 13.07 13.71 10.14
N ARG A 40 13.48 12.47 9.86
CA ARG A 40 14.76 11.94 10.37
C ARG A 40 15.96 12.55 9.67
N GLU A 41 15.89 12.72 8.35
CA GLU A 41 16.96 13.35 7.57
C GLU A 41 17.15 14.82 7.98
N THR A 42 16.06 15.55 8.21
CA THR A 42 16.11 16.93 8.72
C THR A 42 16.64 17.03 10.15
N THR A 43 16.30 16.08 11.03
CA THR A 43 16.80 16.05 12.42
C THR A 43 18.27 15.58 12.51
N ALA A 44 18.78 14.86 11.51
CA ALA A 44 20.15 14.33 11.48
C ALA A 44 21.22 15.33 10.99
N LEU A 45 20.84 16.52 10.51
CA LEU A 45 21.76 17.62 10.25
C LEU A 45 22.14 18.33 11.57
N PRO A 46 23.42 18.70 11.81
CA PRO A 46 23.89 19.04 13.14
C PRO A 46 23.49 20.47 13.51
N SER A 47 22.37 20.63 14.21
CA SER A 47 22.23 21.74 15.15
C SER A 47 22.60 21.23 16.53
N ALA A 48 23.87 21.36 16.87
CA ALA A 48 24.31 21.28 18.25
C ALA A 48 23.70 22.47 19.02
N ALA A 49 22.58 22.25 19.71
CA ALA A 49 22.25 22.81 21.01
C ALA A 49 20.80 22.51 21.37
N GLU A 50 20.66 21.81 22.50
CA GLU A 50 19.56 21.91 23.47
C GLU A 50 18.25 21.16 23.19
N ALA A 51 18.14 20.07 23.95
CA ALA A 51 17.02 19.71 24.81
C ALA A 51 15.62 19.71 24.17
N VAL A 52 15.04 18.50 24.06
CA VAL A 52 13.81 18.16 24.79
C VAL A 52 13.78 16.62 24.89
N THR A 53 14.20 16.12 26.04
CA THR A 53 13.56 14.96 26.68
C THR A 53 12.11 15.35 26.95
N GLY A 54 11.27 15.29 25.91
CA GLY A 54 9.84 15.55 25.97
C GLY A 54 9.16 14.21 25.94
N GLY A 55 8.65 13.80 27.10
CA GLY A 55 7.88 12.58 27.22
C GLY A 55 6.80 12.53 26.16
N GLY A 56 6.92 11.56 25.24
CA GLY A 56 5.78 11.08 24.50
C GLY A 56 4.78 10.59 25.54
N GLN A 57 3.78 11.42 25.81
CA GLN A 57 2.67 11.13 26.68
C GLN A 57 2.01 9.87 26.12
N LYS A 58 2.31 8.72 26.73
CA LYS A 58 1.69 7.44 26.41
C LYS A 58 0.24 7.53 26.84
N TYR A 59 -0.65 7.88 25.91
CA TYR A 59 -2.07 7.62 26.09
C TYR A 59 -2.27 6.10 26.01
N ARG A 60 -2.15 5.46 27.17
CA ARG A 60 -2.47 4.05 27.38
C ARG A 60 -3.99 3.94 27.49
N GLY A 61 -4.67 3.84 26.35
CA GLY A 61 -6.07 3.42 26.33
C GLY A 61 -6.17 1.97 26.80
N GLU A 62 -6.88 1.75 27.91
CA GLU A 62 -7.13 0.41 28.43
C GLU A 62 -8.19 -0.27 27.54
N VAL A 63 -7.84 -1.44 26.99
CA VAL A 63 -8.72 -2.15 26.06
C VAL A 63 -9.60 -3.13 26.84
N VAL A 64 -10.89 -2.82 26.97
CA VAL A 64 -11.85 -3.73 27.60
C VAL A 64 -12.64 -4.50 26.54
N GLY A 65 -12.45 -5.82 26.54
CA GLY A 65 -13.44 -6.88 26.25
C GLY A 65 -14.18 -6.99 24.90
N ASP A 66 -14.39 -5.91 24.14
CA ASP A 66 -15.17 -5.97 22.89
C ASP A 66 -14.70 -4.89 21.91
N GLY A 67 -13.41 -4.92 21.53
CA GLY A 67 -12.86 -4.30 20.30
C GLY A 67 -13.19 -2.82 20.00
N ASN A 68 -13.68 -2.07 20.99
CA ASN A 68 -14.08 -0.68 20.89
C ASN A 68 -13.13 0.12 21.78
N ILE A 69 -12.29 0.96 21.17
CA ILE A 69 -11.50 1.95 21.92
C ILE A 69 -12.49 3.07 22.27
N MET A 70 -13.02 3.05 23.50
CA MET A 70 -13.58 4.24 24.12
C MET A 70 -12.40 5.08 24.61
N PHE A 71 -12.37 6.35 24.21
CA PHE A 71 -11.55 7.33 24.91
C PHE A 71 -12.18 7.55 26.29
N SER A 72 -11.40 7.41 27.35
CA SER A 72 -11.82 7.66 28.72
C SER A 72 -12.05 9.17 28.90
N ASP A 73 -13.32 9.59 28.90
CA ASP A 73 -13.75 10.80 29.61
C ASP A 73 -13.72 10.48 31.11
N ASP A 74 -12.58 10.71 31.76
CA ASP A 74 -12.56 10.98 33.19
C ASP A 74 -12.57 12.50 33.36
N ALA A 75 -13.78 13.06 33.34
CA ALA A 75 -14.06 14.34 33.97
C ALA A 75 -15.37 14.16 34.72
N ASP A 76 -15.25 14.22 36.04
CA ASP A 76 -16.34 14.17 37.00
C ASP A 76 -17.51 15.07 36.56
N GLU A 77 -18.73 14.53 36.72
CA GLU A 77 -19.98 15.27 36.63
C GLU A 77 -19.93 16.49 37.57
N ASP A 78 -19.80 17.71 37.03
CA ASP A 78 -20.74 18.80 37.29
C ASP A 78 -20.32 20.12 36.62
N ASP A 79 -21.37 20.85 36.20
CA ASP A 79 -21.45 22.26 35.79
C ASP A 79 -21.14 22.66 34.32
N ARG A 80 -22.26 22.80 33.59
CA ARG A 80 -22.62 23.90 32.68
C ARG A 80 -21.49 24.87 32.26
N ASN A 81 -21.20 24.91 30.96
CA ASN A 81 -21.61 26.02 30.08
C ASN A 81 -21.28 25.69 28.62
N GLU A 82 -22.21 26.04 27.75
CA GLU A 82 -21.99 26.20 26.31
C GLU A 82 -20.87 27.22 26.10
N GLU A 83 -19.81 26.87 25.37
CA GLU A 83 -19.04 27.82 24.56
C GLU A 83 -18.12 27.08 23.58
N ASP A 84 -18.06 27.62 22.37
CA ASP A 84 -17.51 27.08 21.14
C ASP A 84 -16.08 26.51 21.26
N GLY A 85 -15.92 25.29 20.76
CA GLY A 85 -14.63 24.66 20.53
C GLY A 85 -14.75 23.69 19.37
N ASP A 86 -14.16 24.05 18.24
CA ASP A 86 -14.21 23.36 16.96
C ASP A 86 -13.53 21.97 17.03
N ASP A 87 -14.15 20.99 17.67
CA ASP A 87 -13.67 19.60 17.68
C ASP A 87 -14.15 18.87 16.41
N PHE A 88 -13.24 18.77 15.44
CA PHE A 88 -13.43 18.06 14.18
C PHE A 88 -13.80 16.57 14.37
N GLY A 89 -13.57 16.00 15.56
CA GLY A 89 -13.93 14.63 15.94
C GLY A 89 -15.42 14.41 16.19
N GLN A 90 -16.14 15.42 16.70
CA GLN A 90 -17.56 15.30 17.06
C GLN A 90 -18.52 15.59 15.89
N LEU A 91 -18.04 16.28 14.85
CA LEU A 91 -18.86 16.63 13.68
C LEU A 91 -19.05 15.48 12.68
N LEU A 92 -18.14 14.50 12.64
CA LEU A 92 -18.29 13.29 11.80
C LEU A 92 -18.83 12.12 12.62
N SER A 93 -20.15 12.03 12.72
CA SER A 93 -20.81 10.80 13.19
C SER A 93 -20.55 9.65 12.20
N LEU A 94 -19.44 8.94 12.39
CA LEU A 94 -19.11 7.77 11.57
C LEU A 94 -20.14 6.65 11.82
N PRO A 95 -20.57 5.91 10.78
CA PRO A 95 -21.50 4.79 10.93
C PRO A 95 -20.99 3.79 11.97
N LYS A 96 -21.77 3.53 13.02
CA LYS A 96 -21.45 2.49 14.02
C LYS A 96 -21.56 1.13 13.36
N PRO A 97 -20.58 0.21 13.53
CA PRO A 97 -20.71 -1.14 13.02
C PRO A 97 -22.00 -1.73 13.58
N LEU A 98 -22.89 -2.20 12.70
CA LEU A 98 -24.18 -2.73 13.09
C LEU A 98 -23.94 -3.88 14.08
N ARG A 99 -24.58 -3.79 15.25
CA ARG A 99 -24.48 -4.75 16.36
C ARG A 99 -24.86 -6.20 15.97
N ASN A 100 -25.38 -6.40 14.75
CA ASN A 100 -25.90 -7.64 14.19
C ASN A 100 -25.21 -8.08 12.89
N MET A 101 -24.07 -7.47 12.49
CA MET A 101 -23.24 -8.05 11.43
C MET A 101 -22.60 -9.34 11.97
N ASP A 102 -22.74 -10.45 11.25
CA ASP A 102 -22.05 -11.71 11.56
C ASP A 102 -20.55 -11.44 11.71
N LYS A 103 -20.06 -11.36 12.96
CA LYS A 103 -18.66 -11.12 13.30
C LYS A 103 -17.71 -12.13 12.62
N ASN A 104 -18.24 -13.28 12.19
CA ASN A 104 -17.51 -14.33 11.47
C ASN A 104 -17.22 -14.05 9.97
N LYS A 105 -17.84 -13.04 9.34
CA LYS A 105 -17.61 -12.76 7.90
C LYS A 105 -16.66 -11.58 7.63
N ILE A 106 -16.36 -10.77 8.64
CA ILE A 106 -15.51 -9.59 8.50
C ILE A 106 -14.14 -9.94 9.08
N HIS A 107 -13.19 -10.34 8.22
CA HIS A 107 -11.79 -10.47 8.60
C HIS A 107 -11.15 -9.07 8.74
N GLY A 108 -11.61 -8.28 9.71
CA GLY A 108 -10.99 -7.01 10.05
C GLY A 108 -9.63 -7.21 10.75
N PHE A 109 -8.97 -6.12 11.11
CA PHE A 109 -7.82 -6.18 12.01
C PHE A 109 -8.27 -6.74 13.37
N ASP A 110 -7.82 -7.95 13.67
CA ASP A 110 -8.00 -8.57 14.99
C ASP A 110 -7.19 -7.83 16.05
N GLN A 111 -7.60 -7.89 17.31
CA GLN A 111 -6.93 -7.17 18.41
C GLN A 111 -5.44 -7.55 18.52
N GLU A 112 -5.08 -8.79 18.19
CA GLU A 112 -3.69 -9.25 18.12
C GLU A 112 -2.93 -8.66 16.92
N ALA A 113 -3.60 -8.46 15.79
CA ALA A 113 -2.99 -7.81 14.62
C ALA A 113 -2.68 -6.35 14.92
N VAL A 114 -3.60 -5.62 15.55
CA VAL A 114 -3.37 -4.23 16.01
C VAL A 114 -2.20 -4.16 17.00
N GLN A 115 -2.13 -5.08 17.97
CA GLN A 115 -1.02 -5.11 18.92
C GLN A 115 0.34 -5.46 18.29
N ARG A 116 0.36 -6.26 17.22
CA ARG A 116 1.60 -6.52 16.45
C ARG A 116 2.02 -5.28 15.68
N LEU A 117 1.07 -4.54 15.12
CA LEU A 117 1.31 -3.30 14.39
C LEU A 117 1.86 -2.19 15.30
N ASP A 118 1.36 -2.09 16.53
CA ASP A 118 1.84 -1.11 17.52
C ASP A 118 3.25 -1.42 18.05
N LYS A 119 3.66 -2.69 18.03
CA LYS A 119 4.96 -3.14 18.55
C LYS A 119 6.07 -3.16 17.49
N SER A 120 5.71 -3.13 16.20
CA SER A 120 6.69 -3.14 15.12
C SER A 120 7.30 -1.74 14.92
N PRO A 121 8.62 -1.65 14.69
CA PRO A 121 9.25 -0.39 14.33
C PRO A 121 8.53 0.23 13.13
N SER A 122 8.06 1.46 13.28
CA SER A 122 7.21 2.14 12.30
C SER A 122 7.87 2.36 10.94
N VAL A 123 9.14 2.01 10.77
CA VAL A 123 9.97 2.27 9.59
C VAL A 123 10.08 1.05 8.67
N ASP A 124 9.74 -0.14 9.17
CA ASP A 124 9.98 -1.41 8.45
C ASP A 124 8.91 -1.72 7.40
N GLY A 125 7.91 -0.85 7.19
CA GLY A 125 6.83 -1.09 6.23
C GLY A 125 5.88 -2.23 6.63
N ALA A 126 5.98 -2.72 7.87
CA ALA A 126 5.16 -3.83 8.38
C ALA A 126 3.66 -3.53 8.36
N ILE A 127 3.27 -2.26 8.52
CA ILE A 127 1.85 -1.85 8.53
C ILE A 127 1.23 -1.96 7.12
N PRO A 128 1.80 -1.34 6.07
CA PRO A 128 1.35 -1.58 4.69
C PRO A 128 1.29 -3.06 4.29
N LEU A 129 2.28 -3.86 4.72
CA LEU A 129 2.31 -5.30 4.46
C LEU A 129 1.14 -6.03 5.12
N ALA A 130 0.87 -5.74 6.39
CA ALA A 130 -0.24 -6.36 7.11
C ALA A 130 -1.60 -5.94 6.54
N ILE A 131 -1.74 -4.69 6.09
CA ILE A 131 -2.95 -4.24 5.37
C ILE A 131 -3.16 -5.12 4.13
N PHE A 132 -2.10 -5.35 3.34
CA PHE A 132 -2.18 -6.22 2.17
C PHE A 132 -2.51 -7.68 2.54
N ASP A 133 -1.86 -8.26 3.55
CA ASP A 133 -2.11 -9.64 3.97
C ASP A 133 -3.54 -9.87 4.49
N ILE A 134 -4.15 -8.85 5.09
CA ILE A 134 -5.54 -8.91 5.53
C ILE A 134 -6.49 -8.65 4.35
N ALA A 135 -6.13 -7.73 3.45
CA ALA A 135 -6.85 -7.51 2.20
C ALA A 135 -6.91 -8.79 1.35
N ALA A 136 -5.83 -9.57 1.35
CA ALA A 136 -5.72 -10.86 0.65
C ALA A 136 -6.75 -11.91 1.12
N LYS A 137 -7.34 -11.73 2.30
CA LYS A 137 -8.36 -12.62 2.89
C LYS A 137 -9.79 -12.12 2.67
N GLN A 138 -9.97 -10.95 2.07
CA GLN A 138 -11.29 -10.37 1.83
C GLN A 138 -11.94 -10.92 0.57
N SER A 139 -13.26 -10.78 0.47
CA SER A 139 -14.04 -11.24 -0.68
C SER A 139 -13.73 -10.51 -2.00
N PHE A 140 -13.22 -9.27 -1.94
CA PHE A 140 -12.85 -8.52 -3.14
C PHE A 140 -11.50 -8.94 -3.74
N PHE A 141 -10.72 -9.76 -3.03
CA PHE A 141 -9.34 -10.01 -3.43
C PHE A 141 -9.26 -10.84 -4.72
N SER A 142 -8.76 -10.20 -5.77
CA SER A 142 -8.61 -10.76 -7.10
C SER A 142 -7.20 -10.46 -7.64
N ALA A 143 -6.83 -11.10 -8.75
CA ALA A 143 -5.56 -10.81 -9.42
C ALA A 143 -5.44 -9.34 -9.85
N GLU A 144 -6.56 -8.68 -10.19
CA GLU A 144 -6.60 -7.25 -10.55
C GLU A 144 -6.40 -6.36 -9.32
N ALA A 145 -7.06 -6.68 -8.20
CA ALA A 145 -6.84 -5.97 -6.94
C ALA A 145 -5.39 -6.07 -6.49
N ALA A 146 -4.78 -7.27 -6.60
CA ALA A 146 -3.37 -7.47 -6.27
C ALA A 146 -2.42 -6.64 -7.16
N GLU A 147 -2.70 -6.54 -8.46
CA GLU A 147 -1.96 -5.64 -9.36
C GLU A 147 -2.15 -4.16 -8.98
N ALA A 148 -3.35 -3.75 -8.58
CA ALA A 148 -3.60 -2.38 -8.14
C ALA A 148 -2.80 -2.04 -6.86
N PHE A 149 -2.71 -2.97 -5.89
CA PHE A 149 -1.82 -2.83 -4.74
C PHE A 149 -0.35 -2.73 -5.16
N PHE A 150 0.09 -3.59 -6.08
CA PHE A 150 1.46 -3.56 -6.62
C PHE A 150 1.79 -2.19 -7.26
N ASP A 151 0.92 -1.71 -8.15
CA ASP A 151 1.11 -0.43 -8.84
C ASP A 151 1.10 0.75 -7.85
N MET A 152 0.26 0.69 -6.81
CA MET A 152 0.24 1.68 -5.74
C MET A 152 1.56 1.69 -4.96
N PHE A 153 2.06 0.53 -4.51
CA PHE A 153 3.35 0.46 -3.80
C PHE A 153 4.52 0.87 -4.69
N ALA A 154 4.51 0.48 -5.96
CA ALA A 154 5.51 0.83 -6.96
C ALA A 154 5.64 2.35 -7.22
N SER A 155 4.60 3.13 -6.90
CA SER A 155 4.65 4.59 -7.03
C SER A 155 5.57 5.28 -6.01
N PHE A 156 5.89 4.61 -4.90
CA PHE A 156 6.69 5.17 -3.80
C PHE A 156 8.19 4.88 -3.96
N ARG A 157 8.86 5.45 -4.95
CA ARG A 157 10.28 5.12 -5.24
C ARG A 157 11.28 5.58 -4.16
N ASP A 158 10.88 6.53 -3.31
CA ASP A 158 11.78 7.17 -2.34
C ASP A 158 11.91 6.40 -1.01
N VAL A 159 11.13 5.33 -0.83
CA VAL A 159 11.07 4.56 0.42
C VAL A 159 11.87 3.26 0.30
N SER A 160 12.83 3.05 1.20
CA SER A 160 13.74 1.89 1.16
C SER A 160 13.05 0.53 1.31
N VAL A 161 11.89 0.47 1.97
CA VAL A 161 11.15 -0.78 2.21
C VAL A 161 10.26 -1.21 1.04
N VAL A 162 10.13 -0.40 0.00
CA VAL A 162 9.24 -0.69 -1.14
C VAL A 162 9.66 -1.95 -1.87
N ASP A 163 10.96 -2.19 -2.03
CA ASP A 163 11.44 -3.40 -2.68
C ASP A 163 11.02 -4.67 -1.94
N GLN A 164 10.96 -4.63 -0.60
CA GLN A 164 10.53 -5.76 0.22
C GLN A 164 9.01 -5.95 0.14
N ILE A 165 8.24 -4.86 0.24
CA ILE A 165 6.78 -4.89 0.16
C ILE A 165 6.34 -5.40 -1.20
N VAL A 166 6.90 -4.86 -2.28
CA VAL A 166 6.54 -5.24 -3.64
C VAL A 166 6.94 -6.69 -3.95
N GLU A 167 8.08 -7.17 -3.43
CA GLU A 167 8.46 -8.57 -3.55
C GLU A 167 7.47 -9.50 -2.86
N HIS A 168 7.05 -9.14 -1.64
CA HIS A 168 6.05 -9.90 -0.89
C HIS A 168 4.72 -9.95 -1.64
N VAL A 169 4.21 -8.80 -2.10
CA VAL A 169 2.99 -8.73 -2.91
C VAL A 169 3.10 -9.62 -4.15
N LEU A 170 4.24 -9.57 -4.85
CA LEU A 170 4.48 -10.40 -6.02
C LEU A 170 4.48 -11.89 -5.69
N SER A 171 5.16 -12.30 -4.61
CA SER A 171 5.18 -13.68 -4.13
C SER A 171 3.77 -14.18 -3.84
N THR A 172 2.99 -13.42 -3.05
CA THR A 172 1.60 -13.77 -2.73
C THR A 172 0.74 -13.89 -3.99
N THR A 173 0.90 -12.98 -4.95
CA THR A 173 0.11 -12.99 -6.18
C THR A 173 0.48 -14.19 -7.07
N ILE A 174 1.75 -14.58 -7.10
CA ILE A 174 2.21 -15.78 -7.83
C ILE A 174 1.65 -17.06 -7.18
N ASP A 175 1.66 -17.13 -5.85
CA ASP A 175 1.18 -18.29 -5.10
C ASP A 175 -0.34 -18.47 -5.25
N MET A 176 -1.11 -17.37 -5.23
CA MET A 176 -2.57 -17.42 -5.33
C MET A 176 -3.09 -17.47 -6.78
N PHE A 177 -2.44 -16.75 -7.70
CA PHE A 177 -2.90 -16.55 -9.07
C PHE A 177 -1.78 -16.73 -10.12
N PRO A 178 -1.20 -17.93 -10.27
CA PRO A 178 0.01 -18.13 -11.08
C PRO A 178 -0.15 -17.84 -12.59
N ASN A 179 -1.36 -18.01 -13.13
CA ASN A 179 -1.62 -17.90 -14.58
C ASN A 179 -2.43 -16.65 -14.98
N ALA A 180 -2.71 -15.75 -14.03
CA ALA A 180 -3.49 -14.54 -14.30
C ALA A 180 -2.66 -13.48 -15.04
N SER A 181 -3.33 -12.72 -15.91
CA SER A 181 -2.70 -11.63 -16.69
C SER A 181 -2.06 -10.58 -15.79
N SER A 182 -2.73 -10.21 -14.70
CA SER A 182 -2.29 -9.23 -13.72
C SER A 182 -1.00 -9.67 -13.01
N THR A 183 -0.88 -10.96 -12.65
CA THR A 183 0.34 -11.52 -12.04
C THR A 183 1.54 -11.41 -12.96
N TRP A 184 1.36 -11.75 -14.24
CA TRP A 184 2.42 -11.61 -15.23
C TRP A 184 2.75 -10.13 -15.51
N SER A 185 1.76 -9.24 -15.47
CA SER A 185 1.98 -7.79 -15.58
C SER A 185 2.92 -7.28 -14.47
N CYS A 186 2.66 -7.66 -13.21
CA CYS A 186 3.53 -7.33 -12.08
C CYS A 186 4.96 -7.89 -12.25
N GLN A 187 5.09 -9.15 -12.71
CA GLN A 187 6.40 -9.75 -12.98
C GLN A 187 7.19 -9.02 -14.08
N VAL A 188 6.52 -8.48 -15.09
CA VAL A 188 7.16 -7.69 -16.16
C VAL A 188 7.62 -6.33 -15.62
N LYS A 189 6.80 -5.68 -14.77
CA LYS A 189 7.13 -4.38 -14.18
C LYS A 189 8.25 -4.46 -13.14
N ARG A 190 8.34 -5.56 -12.37
CA ARG A 190 9.24 -5.71 -11.22
C ARG A 190 10.71 -5.33 -11.47
N PRO A 191 11.40 -5.82 -12.53
CA PRO A 191 12.82 -5.53 -12.73
C PRO A 191 13.12 -4.04 -12.97
N LEU A 192 12.17 -3.26 -13.48
CA LEU A 192 12.33 -1.83 -13.76
C LEU A 192 11.91 -0.94 -12.58
N LEU A 193 11.43 -1.52 -11.47
CA LEU A 193 11.10 -0.75 -10.29
C LEU A 193 12.35 -0.11 -9.69
N ASN A 194 12.21 1.14 -9.25
CA ASN A 194 13.26 1.96 -8.64
C ASN A 194 14.49 2.24 -9.53
N LEU A 195 14.41 1.96 -10.84
CA LEU A 195 15.47 2.29 -11.79
C LEU A 195 15.15 3.58 -12.56
N SER A 196 16.15 4.45 -12.68
CA SER A 196 16.12 5.59 -13.60
C SER A 196 16.53 5.14 -15.01
N PRO A 197 15.96 5.72 -16.09
CA PRO A 197 16.42 5.48 -17.45
C PRO A 197 17.91 5.74 -17.69
N ASP A 198 18.52 6.61 -16.88
CA ASP A 198 19.94 6.99 -16.97
C ASP A 198 20.88 6.01 -16.27
N ASP A 199 20.34 5.03 -15.53
CA ASP A 199 21.16 4.05 -14.83
C ASP A 199 21.72 3.00 -15.81
N SER A 200 23.01 2.71 -15.68
CA SER A 200 23.71 1.62 -16.36
C SER A 200 23.02 0.25 -16.22
N THR A 201 22.24 0.05 -15.16
CA THR A 201 21.49 -1.19 -14.90
C THR A 201 20.18 -1.28 -15.68
N PHE A 202 19.63 -0.15 -16.14
CA PHE A 202 18.33 -0.08 -16.81
C PHE A 202 18.22 -0.98 -18.05
N PRO A 203 19.19 -1.01 -18.99
CA PRO A 203 19.08 -1.87 -20.17
C PRO A 203 19.14 -3.36 -19.86
N LYS A 204 19.78 -3.75 -18.74
CA LYS A 204 19.82 -5.15 -18.28
C LYS A 204 18.47 -5.53 -17.68
N ALA A 205 17.92 -4.68 -16.83
CA ALA A 205 16.61 -4.88 -16.24
C ALA A 205 15.50 -4.92 -17.30
N LEU A 206 15.56 -4.04 -18.31
CA LEU A 206 14.59 -4.04 -19.41
C LEU A 206 14.59 -5.36 -20.18
N ARG A 207 15.77 -5.94 -20.45
CA ARG A 207 15.88 -7.27 -21.09
C ARG A 207 15.24 -8.37 -20.24
N MET A 208 15.38 -8.31 -18.91
CA MET A 208 14.71 -9.23 -18.01
C MET A 208 13.19 -9.08 -18.09
N SER A 209 12.68 -7.85 -18.07
CA SER A 209 11.25 -7.55 -18.25
C SER A 209 10.70 -8.06 -19.58
N LEU A 210 11.40 -7.84 -20.69
CA LEU A 210 11.00 -8.35 -22.02
C LEU A 210 11.00 -9.89 -22.06
N THR A 211 11.97 -10.53 -21.41
CA THR A 211 12.01 -12.00 -21.32
C THR A 211 10.81 -12.54 -20.55
N LYS A 212 10.47 -11.90 -19.42
CA LYS A 212 9.27 -12.24 -18.62
C LYS A 212 7.99 -12.00 -19.40
N MET A 213 7.94 -10.95 -20.20
CA MET A 213 6.80 -10.64 -21.06
C MET A 213 6.57 -11.73 -22.11
N HIS A 214 7.63 -12.15 -22.82
CA HIS A 214 7.52 -13.24 -23.78
C HIS A 214 7.10 -14.57 -23.12
N GLN A 215 7.58 -14.85 -21.91
CA GLN A 215 7.12 -16.01 -21.13
C GLN A 215 5.63 -15.89 -20.75
N GLY A 216 5.20 -14.69 -20.36
CA GLY A 216 3.81 -14.38 -20.02
C GLY A 216 2.86 -14.60 -21.21
N VAL A 217 3.21 -14.17 -22.42
CA VAL A 217 2.36 -14.36 -23.61
C VAL A 217 2.06 -15.86 -23.86
N VAL A 218 3.00 -16.74 -23.57
CA VAL A 218 2.84 -18.19 -23.75
C VAL A 218 2.03 -18.83 -22.61
N LYS A 219 2.28 -18.42 -21.37
CA LYS A 219 1.76 -19.08 -20.16
C LYS A 219 0.46 -18.50 -19.59
N THR A 220 0.07 -17.31 -20.00
CA THR A 220 -1.09 -16.61 -19.44
C THR A 220 -2.41 -17.18 -19.97
N THR A 221 -3.41 -17.31 -19.10
CA THR A 221 -4.77 -17.72 -19.46
C THR A 221 -5.47 -16.66 -20.33
N GLU A 222 -5.31 -15.38 -19.95
CA GLU A 222 -5.95 -14.22 -20.58
C GLU A 222 -4.97 -13.42 -21.45
N LYS A 223 -4.61 -13.99 -22.61
CA LYS A 223 -3.60 -13.42 -23.51
C LYS A 223 -3.93 -12.01 -23.99
N MET A 224 -5.18 -11.77 -24.39
CA MET A 224 -5.60 -10.48 -24.94
C MET A 224 -5.48 -9.34 -23.92
N GLN A 225 -5.92 -9.60 -22.68
CA GLN A 225 -5.79 -8.61 -21.60
C GLN A 225 -4.33 -8.38 -21.22
N PHE A 226 -3.52 -9.44 -21.16
CA PHE A 226 -2.10 -9.32 -20.86
C PHE A 226 -1.35 -8.51 -21.93
N VAL A 227 -1.61 -8.78 -23.21
CA VAL A 227 -1.02 -8.02 -24.33
C VAL A 227 -1.42 -6.55 -24.24
N ALA A 228 -2.69 -6.23 -23.95
CA ALA A 228 -3.14 -4.85 -23.76
C ALA A 228 -2.40 -4.14 -22.61
N LYS A 229 -2.25 -4.80 -21.45
CA LYS A 229 -1.49 -4.26 -20.31
C LYS A 229 -0.01 -4.05 -20.64
N CYS A 230 0.61 -5.00 -21.35
CA CYS A 230 2.01 -4.87 -21.79
C CYS A 230 2.21 -3.75 -22.81
N MET A 231 1.28 -3.55 -23.75
CA MET A 231 1.34 -2.44 -24.70
C MET A 231 1.24 -1.09 -23.98
N ALA A 232 0.25 -0.94 -23.08
CA ALA A 232 0.11 0.28 -22.29
C ALA A 232 1.37 0.55 -21.44
N TRP A 233 2.00 -0.49 -20.90
CA TRP A 233 3.27 -0.38 -20.18
C TRP A 233 4.43 0.07 -21.08
N ILE A 234 4.58 -0.50 -22.28
CA ILE A 234 5.59 -0.06 -23.25
C ILE A 234 5.34 1.40 -23.65
N ASP A 235 4.09 1.78 -23.92
CA ASP A 235 3.73 3.15 -24.31
C ASP A 235 4.09 4.15 -23.21
N ASN A 236 3.84 3.81 -21.95
CA ASN A 236 4.29 4.62 -20.81
C ASN A 236 5.81 4.76 -20.74
N ILE A 237 6.57 3.69 -21.00
CA ILE A 237 8.04 3.76 -21.03
C ILE A 237 8.53 4.63 -22.19
N LEU A 238 7.90 4.53 -23.38
CA LEU A 238 8.25 5.32 -24.56
C LEU A 238 8.05 6.83 -24.38
N THR A 239 7.27 7.26 -23.39
CA THR A 239 7.15 8.70 -23.03
C THR A 239 8.42 9.25 -22.36
N LEU A 240 9.28 8.38 -21.82
CA LEU A 240 10.52 8.78 -21.16
C LEU A 240 11.61 9.12 -22.18
N SER A 241 12.56 9.96 -21.77
CA SER A 241 13.76 10.26 -22.57
C SER A 241 14.70 9.04 -22.58
N LEU A 242 14.59 8.22 -23.63
CA LEU A 242 15.33 6.97 -23.79
C LEU A 242 16.36 7.07 -24.91
N ASP A 243 17.39 6.23 -24.81
CA ASP A 243 18.33 6.01 -25.91
C ASP A 243 17.61 5.51 -27.19
N SER A 244 18.12 5.94 -28.34
CA SER A 244 17.58 5.60 -29.66
C SER A 244 17.51 4.09 -29.90
N GLY A 245 18.48 3.31 -29.43
CA GLY A 245 18.50 1.86 -29.55
C GLY A 245 17.45 1.18 -28.69
N ILE A 246 17.26 1.66 -27.45
CA ILE A 246 16.24 1.15 -26.53
C ILE A 246 14.84 1.43 -27.09
N ARG A 247 14.62 2.62 -27.65
CA ARG A 247 13.36 2.99 -28.28
C ARG A 247 12.98 2.06 -29.42
N ILE A 248 13.92 1.76 -30.32
CA ILE A 248 13.70 0.85 -31.45
C ILE A 248 13.32 -0.55 -30.96
N VAL A 249 14.00 -1.05 -29.92
CA VAL A 249 13.70 -2.38 -29.34
C VAL A 249 12.29 -2.41 -28.74
N LEU A 250 11.89 -1.37 -28.02
CA LEU A 250 10.55 -1.26 -27.45
C LEU A 250 9.46 -1.18 -28.52
N GLU A 251 9.67 -0.40 -29.58
CA GLU A 251 8.76 -0.31 -30.72
C GLU A 251 8.66 -1.66 -31.47
N ASP A 252 9.77 -2.38 -31.63
CA ASP A 252 9.77 -3.70 -32.25
C ASP A 252 9.08 -4.75 -31.37
N SER A 253 9.32 -4.73 -30.06
CA SER A 253 8.60 -5.55 -29.09
C SER A 253 7.11 -5.26 -29.10
N ARG A 254 6.68 -3.99 -29.14
CA ARG A 254 5.28 -3.60 -29.27
C ARG A 254 4.64 -4.16 -30.54
N ARG A 255 5.29 -4.02 -31.70
CA ARG A 255 4.82 -4.61 -32.98
C ARG A 255 4.72 -6.14 -32.95
N LYS A 256 5.61 -6.81 -32.22
CA LYS A 256 5.55 -8.27 -32.05
C LYS A 256 4.37 -8.69 -31.17
N LEU A 257 4.03 -7.91 -30.16
CA LEU A 257 2.87 -8.16 -29.30
C LEU A 257 1.54 -7.90 -30.02
N GLU A 258 1.45 -6.86 -30.86
CA GLU A 258 0.26 -6.60 -31.70
C GLU A 258 -0.05 -7.75 -32.67
N LYS A 259 0.96 -8.55 -33.04
CA LYS A 259 0.84 -9.68 -33.96
C LYS A 259 0.64 -11.04 -33.27
N ALA A 260 0.76 -11.10 -31.95
CA ALA A 260 0.73 -12.33 -31.14
C ALA A 260 -0.69 -12.66 -30.66
#